data_AF-A0AAD9MRH9-F1
#
_entry.id   AF-A0AAD9MRH9-F1
#
_cell.length_a   1.000
_cell.length_b   1.000
_cell.length_c   1.000
_cell.angle_alpha   90.00
_cell.angle_beta   90.00
_cell.angle_gamma   90.00
#
_symmetry.space_group_name_H-M   'P 1'
#
loop_
_entity.id
_entity.type
_entity.pdbx_description
1 polymer ?
#
loop_
_entity_poly.entity_id
_entity_poly.type
_entity_poly.pdbx_seq_one_letter_code
_entity_poly.pdbx_strand_id
1 'polypeptide(L)' 'MSFTRKEITDVFHAFDADKSGQVSSQELVNLFTKLFNNDSVKGKEAAEFVMTMFDTDKSGQISLDEFIKGTEKYINQ' A
#
# COMPACT_ATOMS: atom_id res chain seq x y z
N MET A 1 17.33 4.12 -8.62
CA MET A 1 16.81 5.32 -7.96
C MET A 1 16.36 4.91 -6.59
N SER A 2 17.01 5.36 -5.51
CA SER A 2 16.61 5.01 -4.15
C SER A 2 15.62 6.06 -3.66
N PHE A 3 14.35 5.69 -3.50
CA PHE A 3 13.38 6.55 -2.81
C PHE A 3 13.80 6.69 -1.35
N THR A 4 13.75 7.90 -0.82
CA THR A 4 14.11 8.11 0.59
C THR A 4 12.96 7.68 1.49
N ARG A 5 13.26 7.30 2.75
CA ARG A 5 12.25 6.98 3.76
C ARG A 5 11.16 8.05 3.85
N LYS A 6 11.53 9.32 3.66
CA LYS A 6 10.60 10.44 3.69
C LYS A 6 9.61 10.40 2.52
N GLU A 7 10.08 10.18 1.29
CA GLU A 7 9.18 10.08 0.14
C GLU A 7 8.26 8.86 0.24
N ILE A 8 8.77 7.72 0.72
CA ILE A 8 7.95 6.53 0.97
C ILE A 8 6.89 6.82 2.04
N THR A 9 7.25 7.58 3.09
CA THR A 9 6.33 7.99 4.16
C THR A 9 5.28 8.98 3.66
N ASP A 10 5.66 9.95 2.83
CA ASP A 10 4.74 10.93 2.26
C ASP A 10 3.72 10.25 1.32
N VAL A 11 4.20 9.30 0.52
CA VAL A 11 3.35 8.43 -0.31
C VAL A 11 2.44 7.61 0.60
N PHE A 12 2.97 6.93 1.62
CA PHE A 12 2.20 6.14 2.58
C PHE A 12 1.10 6.96 3.26
N HIS A 13 1.39 8.18 3.71
CA HIS A 13 0.41 9.09 4.29
C HIS A 13 -0.67 9.56 3.28
N ALA A 14 -0.39 9.51 1.98
CA ALA A 14 -1.41 9.75 0.96
C ALA A 14 -2.37 8.55 0.81
N PHE A 15 -1.94 7.35 1.20
CA PHE A 15 -2.78 6.14 1.24
C PHE A 15 -3.52 5.97 2.58
N ASP A 16 -2.87 6.29 3.70
CA ASP A 16 -3.40 6.25 5.07
C ASP A 16 -4.38 7.41 5.29
N ALA A 17 -5.64 7.19 4.92
CA ALA A 17 -6.68 8.20 4.92
C ALA A 17 -7.16 8.51 6.35
N ASP A 18 -7.14 7.50 7.22
CA ASP A 18 -7.56 7.61 8.61
C ASP A 18 -6.42 8.03 9.57
N LYS A 19 -5.18 8.08 9.08
CA LYS A 19 -3.97 8.42 9.84
C LYS A 19 -3.73 7.46 11.00
N SER A 20 -4.11 6.20 10.84
CA SER A 20 -3.86 5.14 11.82
C SER A 20 -2.39 4.74 11.88
N GLY A 21 -1.58 5.12 10.88
CA GLY A 21 -0.19 4.69 10.74
C GLY A 21 -0.04 3.31 10.10
N GLN A 22 -1.15 2.72 9.64
CA GLN A 22 -1.22 1.46 8.90
C GLN A 22 -2.18 1.65 7.73
N VAL A 23 -1.89 1.06 6.57
CA VAL A 23 -2.81 1.11 5.44
C VAL A 23 -3.61 -0.19 5.44
N SER A 24 -4.90 -0.09 5.73
CA SER A 24 -5.79 -1.25 5.72
C SER A 24 -6.12 -1.71 4.30
N SER A 25 -6.50 -2.98 4.15
CA SER A 25 -6.98 -3.51 2.86
C SER A 25 -8.14 -2.68 2.31
N GLN A 26 -9.01 -2.19 3.18
CA GLN A 26 -10.16 -1.39 2.79
C GLN A 26 -9.77 -0.03 2.20
N GLU A 27 -8.73 0.61 2.74
CA GLU A 27 -8.19 1.87 2.22
C GLU A 27 -7.52 1.67 0.86
N LEU A 28 -6.75 0.60 0.69
CA LEU A 28 -6.18 0.22 -0.60
C LEU A 28 -7.28 -0.01 -1.63
N VAL A 29 -8.30 -0.80 -1.30
CA VAL A 29 -9.43 -1.06 -2.19
C VAL A 29 -10.05 0.26 -2.62
N ASN A 30 -10.36 1.14 -1.67
CA ASN A 30 -11.02 2.41 -1.96
C ASN A 30 -10.17 3.31 -2.87
N LEU A 31 -8.86 3.31 -2.68
CA LEU A 31 -7.92 4.11 -3.44
C LEU A 31 -7.70 3.54 -4.84
N PHE A 32 -7.49 2.23 -4.97
CA PHE A 32 -7.42 1.57 -6.28
C PHE A 32 -8.74 1.66 -7.05
N THR A 33 -9.88 1.51 -6.38
CA THR A 33 -11.19 1.73 -7.01
C THR A 33 -11.29 3.11 -7.62
N LYS A 34 -10.84 4.17 -6.92
CA LYS A 34 -10.80 5.53 -7.48
C LYS A 34 -9.85 5.63 -8.68
N LEU A 35 -8.69 4.97 -8.64
CA LEU A 35 -7.73 4.93 -9.75
C LEU A 35 -8.26 4.18 -10.97
N PHE A 36 -9.07 3.13 -10.77
CA PHE A 36 -9.70 2.34 -11.83
C PHE A 36 -11.08 2.89 -12.25
N ASN A 37 -11.30 4.21 -12.24
CA ASN A 37 -12.56 4.86 -12.64
C ASN A 37 -13.80 4.39 -11.83
N ASN A 38 -13.66 4.20 -10.53
CA ASN A 38 -14.68 3.65 -9.62
C ASN A 38 -15.05 2.17 -9.90
N ASP A 39 -14.15 1.40 -10.49
CA ASP A 39 -14.30 -0.05 -10.62
C ASP A 39 -13.91 -0.75 -9.31
N SER A 40 -14.91 -1.13 -8.52
CA SER A 40 -14.72 -1.80 -7.24
C SER A 40 -14.12 -3.21 -7.36
N VAL A 41 -14.33 -3.89 -8.48
CA VAL A 41 -13.81 -5.25 -8.70
C VAL A 41 -12.31 -5.18 -8.91
N LYS A 42 -11.87 -4.34 -9.85
CA LYS A 42 -10.44 -4.13 -10.11
C LYS A 42 -9.71 -3.52 -8.93
N GLY A 43 -10.36 -2.59 -8.23
CA GLY A 43 -9.80 -2.00 -7.02
C GLY A 43 -9.52 -3.06 -5.95
N LYS A 44 -10.44 -4.02 -5.79
CA LYS A 44 -10.27 -5.12 -4.84
C LYS A 44 -9.18 -6.09 -5.26
N GLU A 45 -9.15 -6.54 -6.51
CA GLU A 45 -8.10 -7.45 -7.01
C GLU A 45 -6.70 -6.83 -6.89
N ALA A 46 -6.56 -5.54 -7.23
CA ALA A 46 -5.29 -4.83 -7.10
C ALA A 46 -4.87 -4.68 -5.63
N ALA A 47 -5.81 -4.35 -4.75
CA ALA A 47 -5.55 -4.28 -3.31
C ALA A 47 -5.11 -5.63 -2.75
N GLU A 48 -5.81 -6.72 -3.10
CA GLU A 48 -5.44 -8.08 -2.67
C GLU A 48 -4.05 -8.48 -3.18
N PHE A 49 -3.71 -8.14 -4.43
CA PHE A 49 -2.38 -8.42 -4.98
C PHE A 49 -1.28 -7.66 -4.23
N VAL A 50 -1.48 -6.37 -3.97
CA VAL A 50 -0.55 -5.54 -3.19
C VAL A 50 -0.44 -6.06 -1.77
N MET A 51 -1.55 -6.39 -1.12
CA MET A 51 -1.57 -7.02 0.20
C MET A 51 -0.67 -8.25 0.21
N THR A 52 -0.87 -9.17 -0.73
CA THR A 52 -0.15 -10.44 -0.75
C THR A 52 1.36 -10.28 -0.94
N MET A 53 1.80 -9.19 -1.59
CA MET A 53 3.22 -8.90 -1.81
C MET A 53 3.88 -8.12 -0.68
N PHE A 54 3.14 -7.27 0.03
CA PHE A 54 3.68 -6.34 1.03
C PHE A 54 3.34 -6.74 2.48
N ASP A 55 2.13 -7.23 2.74
CA ASP A 55 1.68 -7.76 4.04
C ASP A 55 2.36 -9.12 4.29
N THR A 56 3.55 -9.05 4.87
CA THR A 56 4.41 -10.23 5.06
C THR A 56 4.07 -10.94 6.35
N ASP A 57 3.55 -10.21 7.32
CA ASP A 57 3.10 -10.76 8.61
C ASP A 57 1.65 -11.27 8.59
N LYS A 58 0.92 -11.04 7.48
CA LYS A 58 -0.49 -11.39 7.28
C LYS A 58 -1.39 -10.76 8.33
N SER A 59 -1.05 -9.56 8.78
CA SER A 59 -1.87 -8.78 9.70
C SER A 59 -3.16 -8.27 9.05
N GLY A 60 -3.25 -8.30 7.72
CA GLY A 60 -4.38 -7.76 6.97
C GLY A 60 -4.33 -6.23 6.86
N GLN A 61 -3.18 -5.63 7.17
CA GLN A 61 -2.86 -4.22 7.03
C GLN A 61 -1.39 -4.07 6.62
N ILE A 62 -1.04 -3.03 5.89
CA ILE A 62 0.36 -2.77 5.52
C ILE A 62 0.91 -1.71 6.46
N SER A 63 1.88 -2.08 7.27
CA SER A 63 2.59 -1.15 8.13
C SER A 63 3.60 -0.32 7.35
N LEU A 64 3.93 0.88 7.82
CA LEU A 64 4.97 1.73 7.20
C LEU A 64 6.32 0.99 7.06
N ASP A 65 6.66 0.12 8.01
CA ASP A 65 7.88 -0.70 7.96
C ASP A 65 7.84 -1.75 6.83
N GLU A 66 6.69 -2.39 6.62
CA GLU A 66 6.47 -3.34 5.53
C GLU A 66 6.45 -2.64 4.17
N PHE A 67 5.88 -1.44 4.11
CA PHE A 67 5.88 -0.62 2.91
C PHE A 67 7.31 -0.20 2.50
N ILE A 68 8.13 0.21 3.46
CA ILE A 68 9.56 0.50 3.23
C ILE A 68 10.30 -0.75 2.80
N LYS A 69 10.18 -1.86 3.53
CA LYS A 69 10.87 -3.11 3.18
C LYS A 69 10.45 -3.65 1.81
N GLY A 70 9.16 -3.60 1.50
CA GLY A 70 8.61 -4.03 0.22
C GLY A 70 9.14 -3.17 -0.92
N THR A 71 9.10 -1.85 -0.77
CA THR A 71 9.65 -0.94 -1.79
C THR A 71 11.17 -1.11 -1.95
N GLU A 72 11.94 -1.23 -0.87
CA GLU A 72 13.39 -1.51 -0.94
C GLU A 72 13.72 -2.82 -1.65
N LYS A 73 12.91 -3.87 -1.42
CA LYS A 73 13.07 -5.18 -2.08
C LYS A 73 12.79 -5.12 -3.58
N TYR A 74 11.82 -4.31 -4.00
CA TYR A 74 11.47 -4.14 -5.42
C TYR A 74 12.39 -3.17 -6.17
N ILE A 75 12.97 -2.17 -5.50
CA ILE A 75 13.88 -1.18 -6.11
C ILE A 75 15.29 -1.75 -6.32
N ASN A 76 15.72 -2.69 -5.48
CA ASN A 76 17.04 -3.33 -5.56
C ASN A 76 17.06 -4.63 -6.39
N GLN A 77 16.01 -4.91 -7.18
CA GLN A 77 15.94 -6.07 -8.06
C GLN A 77 16.29 -5.72 -9.51
#